data_AF-A0A3P7MXG0-F1
#
_entry.id   AF-A0A3P7MXG0-F1
#
_cell.length_a   1.000
_cell.length_b   1.000
_cell.length_c   1.000
_cell.angle_alpha   90.00
_cell.angle_beta   90.00
_cell.angle_gamma   90.00
#
_symmetry.space_group_name_H-M   'P 1'
#
loop_
_entity.id
_entity.type
_entity.pdbx_description
1 polymer ?
#
loop_
_entity_poly.entity_id
_entity_poly.type
_entity_poly.pdbx_seq_one_letter_code
_entity_poly.pdbx_strand_id
1 'polypeptide(L)'
;MAEQARLAEGHRLALETEVRQLEMRERHLGEEVRQAERELAKATGAMKQSESAHDAQRRQLTGRIDQLSKQLNKLKIADEAAGGDESAMGERYNQVTRTLRDLQAKNDEFARKFNQLTVEYADPEPNFDRRRVLGIVAKLFDLTDPKYATAIEVAAGGKVCQSTRFSRFRSFVRDLRVNSALVELFPYLL
;
A
#
# COMPACT_ATOMS: atom_id res chain seq x y z
N MET A 1 -82.95 8.20 -77.64
CA MET A 1 -83.13 9.00 -76.41
C MET A 1 -83.16 8.14 -75.15
N ALA A 2 -84.04 7.14 -75.02
CA ALA A 2 -84.11 6.30 -73.81
C ALA A 2 -82.83 5.49 -73.50
N GLU A 3 -82.16 4.97 -74.52
CA GLU A 3 -80.94 4.17 -74.35
C GLU A 3 -79.74 5.01 -73.88
N GLN A 4 -79.62 6.24 -74.36
CA GLN A 4 -78.58 7.19 -73.92
C GLN A 4 -78.78 7.63 -72.47
N ALA A 5 -80.02 7.80 -72.02
CA ALA A 5 -80.33 8.12 -70.62
C ALA A 5 -79.94 6.96 -69.68
N ARG A 6 -80.21 5.71 -70.07
CA ARG A 6 -79.82 4.52 -69.29
C ARG A 6 -78.30 4.39 -69.15
N LEU A 7 -77.55 4.64 -70.23
CA LEU A 7 -76.08 4.62 -70.21
C LEU A 7 -75.52 5.75 -69.33
N ALA A 8 -76.09 6.95 -69.40
CA ALA A 8 -75.71 8.07 -68.54
C ALA A 8 -75.98 7.79 -67.05
N GLU A 9 -77.10 7.16 -66.71
CA GLU A 9 -77.41 6.74 -65.34
C GLU A 9 -76.46 5.66 -64.83
N GLY A 10 -76.10 4.68 -65.66
CA GLY A 10 -75.10 3.67 -65.33
C GLY A 10 -73.71 4.27 -65.05
N HIS A 11 -73.28 5.23 -65.89
CA HIS A 11 -72.03 5.96 -65.69
C HIS A 11 -72.08 6.84 -64.42
N ARG A 12 -73.22 7.50 -64.14
CA ARG A 12 -73.42 8.28 -62.91
C ARG A 12 -73.27 7.42 -61.66
N LEU A 13 -73.88 6.23 -61.65
CA LEU A 13 -73.81 5.29 -60.53
C LEU A 13 -72.38 4.75 -60.34
N ALA A 14 -71.67 4.42 -61.43
CA ALA A 14 -70.28 3.99 -61.35
C ALA A 14 -69.38 5.08 -60.74
N LEU A 15 -69.47 6.32 -61.23
CA LEU A 15 -68.75 7.46 -60.67
C LEU A 15 -69.12 7.71 -59.20
N GLU A 16 -70.39 7.58 -58.81
CA GLU A 16 -70.83 7.74 -57.43
C GLU A 16 -70.22 6.67 -56.50
N THR A 17 -70.09 5.42 -56.98
CA THR A 17 -69.41 4.37 -56.21
C THR A 17 -67.91 4.61 -56.09
N GLU A 18 -67.25 5.12 -57.14
CA GLU A 18 -65.83 5.46 -57.11
C GLU A 18 -65.55 6.62 -56.14
N VAL A 19 -66.37 7.68 -56.16
CA VAL A 19 -66.25 8.80 -55.21
C VAL A 19 -66.38 8.30 -53.77
N ARG A 20 -67.38 7.46 -53.47
CA ARG A 20 -67.54 6.88 -52.13
C ARG A 20 -66.35 6.02 -51.72
N GLN A 21 -65.79 5.24 -52.64
CA GLN A 21 -64.59 4.43 -52.37
C GLN A 21 -63.37 5.31 -52.08
N LEU A 22 -63.19 6.41 -52.83
CA LEU A 22 -62.11 7.36 -52.61
C LEU A 22 -62.28 8.11 -51.28
N GLU A 23 -63.50 8.55 -50.94
CA GLU A 23 -63.79 9.20 -49.66
C GLU A 23 -63.51 8.27 -48.46
N MET A 24 -63.85 6.98 -48.55
CA MET A 24 -63.51 6.01 -47.52
C MET A 24 -61.99 5.82 -47.39
N ARG A 25 -61.26 5.76 -48.51
CA ARG A 25 -59.79 5.67 -48.51
C ARG A 25 -59.15 6.92 -47.92
N GLU A 26 -59.64 8.11 -48.26
CA GLU A 26 -59.14 9.38 -47.73
C GLU A 26 -59.33 9.45 -46.21
N ARG A 27 -60.51 9.05 -45.70
CA ARG A 27 -60.75 8.97 -44.25
C ARG A 27 -59.81 7.99 -43.57
N HIS A 28 -59.64 6.79 -44.14
CA HIS A 28 -58.77 5.77 -43.59
C HIS A 28 -57.30 6.22 -43.55
N LEU A 29 -56.78 6.74 -44.66
CA LEU A 29 -55.42 7.29 -44.74
C LEU A 29 -55.24 8.48 -43.79
N GLY A 30 -56.26 9.34 -43.64
CA GLY A 30 -56.23 10.45 -42.69
C GLY A 30 -56.17 9.99 -41.23
N GLU A 31 -56.85 8.89 -40.89
CA GLU A 31 -56.76 8.27 -39.56
C GLU A 31 -55.38 7.62 -39.34
N GLU A 32 -54.82 6.94 -40.34
CA GLU A 32 -53.47 6.36 -40.28
C GLU A 32 -52.39 7.41 -40.11
N VAL A 33 -52.46 8.53 -40.85
CA VAL A 33 -51.52 9.66 -40.68
C VAL A 33 -51.62 10.23 -39.27
N ARG A 34 -52.84 10.49 -38.77
CA ARG A 34 -53.03 10.98 -37.39
C ARG A 34 -52.54 10.00 -36.34
N GLN A 35 -52.62 8.70 -36.60
CA GLN A 35 -52.10 7.67 -35.71
C GLN A 35 -50.57 7.66 -35.74
N ALA A 36 -49.96 7.67 -36.92
CA ALA A 36 -48.52 7.72 -37.11
C ALA A 36 -47.90 8.99 -36.51
N GLU A 37 -48.53 10.15 -36.67
CA GLU A 37 -48.10 11.42 -36.04
C GLU A 37 -48.11 11.34 -34.51
N ARG A 38 -49.14 10.72 -33.92
CA ARG A 38 -49.23 10.53 -32.46
C ARG A 38 -48.16 9.57 -31.95
N GLU A 39 -47.85 8.52 -32.70
CA GLU A 39 -46.79 7.57 -32.36
C GLU A 39 -45.40 8.21 -32.47
N LEU A 40 -45.17 9.01 -33.53
CA LEU A 40 -43.93 9.77 -33.71
C LEU A 40 -43.73 10.79 -32.59
N ALA A 41 -44.79 11.50 -32.17
CA ALA A 41 -44.73 12.45 -31.06
C ALA A 41 -44.39 11.75 -29.73
N LYS A 42 -44.96 10.57 -29.47
CA LYS A 42 -44.62 9.76 -28.29
C LYS A 42 -43.18 9.26 -28.33
N ALA A 43 -42.74 8.71 -29.46
CA ALA A 43 -41.38 8.19 -29.63
C ALA A 43 -40.32 9.29 -29.47
N THR A 44 -40.53 10.46 -30.09
CA THR A 44 -39.62 11.61 -29.96
C THR A 44 -39.59 12.18 -28.55
N GLY A 45 -40.74 12.22 -27.85
CA GLY A 45 -40.80 12.60 -26.43
C GLY A 45 -40.02 11.64 -25.53
N ALA A 46 -40.20 10.34 -25.70
CA ALA A 46 -39.48 9.31 -24.94
C ALA A 46 -37.97 9.35 -25.21
N MET A 47 -37.56 9.55 -26.46
CA MET A 47 -36.14 9.65 -26.84
C MET A 47 -35.46 10.85 -26.16
N LYS A 48 -36.09 12.03 -26.18
CA LYS A 48 -35.56 13.24 -25.51
C LYS A 48 -35.43 13.05 -23.99
N GLN A 49 -36.41 12.40 -23.37
CA GLN A 49 -36.34 12.09 -21.93
C GLN A 49 -35.18 11.13 -21.63
N SER A 50 -35.03 10.06 -22.42
CA SER A 50 -33.93 9.11 -22.28
C SER A 50 -32.57 9.77 -22.46
N GLU A 51 -32.42 10.62 -23.48
CA GLU A 51 -31.19 11.36 -23.76
C GLU A 51 -30.81 12.27 -22.58
N SER A 52 -31.78 13.02 -22.04
CA SER A 52 -31.55 13.87 -20.87
C SER A 52 -31.15 13.09 -19.61
N ALA A 53 -31.71 11.90 -19.41
CA ALA A 53 -31.37 11.02 -18.29
C ALA A 53 -29.95 10.45 -18.45
N HIS A 54 -29.58 10.02 -19.67
CA HIS A 54 -28.23 9.56 -19.96
C HIS A 54 -27.20 10.66 -19.80
N ASP A 55 -27.49 11.89 -20.23
CA ASP A 55 -26.59 13.03 -20.05
C ASP A 55 -26.38 13.38 -18.58
N ALA A 56 -27.43 13.35 -17.77
CA ALA A 56 -27.33 13.54 -16.32
C ALA A 56 -26.45 12.45 -15.68
N GLN A 57 -26.66 11.20 -16.05
CA GLN A 57 -25.85 10.08 -15.57
C GLN A 57 -24.39 10.19 -16.01
N ARG A 58 -24.12 10.57 -17.27
CA ARG A 58 -22.76 10.80 -17.78
C ARG A 58 -22.05 11.89 -16.97
N ARG A 59 -22.71 13.03 -16.74
CA ARG A 59 -22.14 14.12 -15.92
C ARG A 59 -21.81 13.65 -14.50
N GLN A 60 -22.69 12.87 -13.88
CA GLN A 60 -22.45 12.31 -12.54
C GLN A 60 -21.25 11.36 -12.53
N LEU A 61 -21.15 10.45 -13.51
CA LEU A 61 -20.04 9.50 -13.62
C LEU A 61 -18.72 10.23 -13.89
N THR A 62 -18.70 11.21 -14.78
CA THR A 62 -17.52 12.04 -15.04
C THR A 62 -17.09 12.80 -13.78
N GLY A 63 -18.03 13.36 -13.02
CA GLY A 63 -17.73 14.00 -11.74
C GLY A 63 -17.13 13.04 -10.71
N ARG A 64 -17.65 11.81 -10.62
CA ARG A 64 -17.09 10.76 -9.76
C ARG A 64 -15.69 10.34 -10.18
N ILE A 65 -15.44 10.20 -11.48
CA ILE A 65 -14.11 9.88 -12.01
C ILE A 65 -13.12 10.98 -11.60
N ASP A 66 -13.46 12.25 -11.79
CA ASP A 66 -12.59 13.38 -11.41
C ASP A 66 -12.32 13.41 -9.89
N GLN A 67 -13.34 13.15 -9.06
CA GLN A 67 -13.17 13.03 -7.61
C GLN A 67 -12.23 11.88 -7.24
N LEU A 68 -12.44 10.70 -7.81
CA LEU A 68 -11.59 9.52 -7.58
C LEU A 68 -10.17 9.77 -8.07
N SER A 69 -9.97 10.38 -9.23
CA SER A 69 -8.65 10.75 -9.76
C SER A 69 -7.92 11.72 -8.82
N LYS A 70 -8.63 12.71 -8.26
CA LYS A 70 -8.06 13.63 -7.26
C LYS A 70 -7.67 12.90 -5.98
N GLN A 71 -8.50 11.98 -5.49
CA GLN A 71 -8.18 11.17 -4.31
C GLN A 71 -6.98 10.26 -4.56
N LEU A 72 -6.92 9.61 -5.73
CA LEU A 72 -5.84 8.72 -6.11
C LEU A 72 -4.51 9.49 -6.23
N ASN A 73 -4.53 10.69 -6.82
CA ASN A 73 -3.34 11.54 -6.88
C ASN A 73 -2.88 12.00 -5.48
N LYS A 74 -3.81 12.36 -4.59
CA LYS A 74 -3.47 12.69 -3.20
C LYS A 74 -2.84 11.50 -2.47
N LEU A 75 -3.40 10.30 -2.67
CA LEU A 75 -2.86 9.08 -2.08
C LEU A 75 -1.48 8.75 -2.66
N LYS A 76 -1.28 8.88 -3.96
CA LYS A 76 0.05 8.70 -4.60
C LYS A 76 1.08 9.67 -4.03
N ILE A 77 0.76 10.96 -3.91
CA ILE A 77 1.67 11.95 -3.33
C ILE A 77 1.98 11.61 -1.86
N ALA A 78 0.96 11.19 -1.10
CA ALA A 78 1.15 10.79 0.30
C ALA A 78 2.00 9.52 0.44
N ASP A 79 1.82 8.55 -0.47
CA ASP A 79 2.57 7.30 -0.53
C ASP A 79 4.03 7.54 -0.94
N GLU A 80 4.26 8.35 -1.98
CA GLU A 80 5.58 8.83 -2.39
C GLU A 80 6.28 9.58 -1.24
N ALA A 81 5.57 10.45 -0.52
CA ALA A 81 6.10 11.18 0.64
C ALA A 81 6.37 10.28 1.85
N ALA A 82 5.63 9.18 2.02
CA ALA A 82 5.82 8.19 3.08
C ALA A 82 6.95 7.19 2.76
N GLY A 83 7.60 7.30 1.60
CA GLY A 83 8.66 6.40 1.17
C GLY A 83 8.16 5.14 0.46
N GLY A 84 6.97 5.20 -0.15
CA GLY A 84 6.27 4.16 -0.89
C GLY A 84 6.92 3.71 -2.19
N ASP A 85 8.25 3.77 -2.28
CA ASP A 85 8.96 3.03 -3.30
C ASP A 85 9.35 1.69 -2.68
N GLU A 86 8.47 0.70 -2.83
CA GLU A 86 8.68 -0.69 -2.40
C GLU A 86 10.05 -1.20 -2.89
N SER A 87 10.52 -0.71 -4.04
CA SER A 87 11.87 -0.93 -4.55
C SER A 87 12.95 -0.35 -3.64
N ALA A 88 12.86 0.93 -3.26
CA ALA A 88 13.82 1.58 -2.37
C ALA A 88 13.84 0.95 -0.97
N MET A 89 12.68 0.51 -0.47
CA MET A 89 12.59 -0.19 0.81
C MET A 89 13.20 -1.59 0.73
N GLY A 90 12.98 -2.30 -0.39
CA GLY A 90 13.63 -3.58 -0.68
C GLY A 90 15.15 -3.46 -0.79
N GLU A 91 15.66 -2.41 -1.44
CA GLU A 91 17.10 -2.12 -1.51
C GLU A 91 17.72 -1.87 -0.15
N ARG A 92 17.08 -1.05 0.69
CA ARG A 92 17.53 -0.80 2.08
C ARG A 92 17.53 -2.07 2.90
N TYR A 93 16.47 -2.88 2.81
CA TYR A 93 16.38 -4.16 3.50
C TYR A 93 17.52 -5.11 3.08
N ASN A 94 17.79 -5.19 1.78
CA ASN A 94 18.88 -6.00 1.24
C ASN A 94 20.25 -5.50 1.70
N GLN A 95 20.47 -4.18 1.72
CA GLN A 95 21.70 -3.59 2.20
C GLN A 95 21.93 -3.89 3.68
N VAL A 96 20.92 -3.68 4.53
CA VAL A 96 20.98 -4.02 5.96
C VAL A 96 21.28 -5.50 6.15
N THR A 97 20.60 -6.38 5.41
CA THR A 97 20.83 -7.83 5.48
C THR A 97 22.25 -8.22 5.09
N ARG A 98 22.83 -7.58 4.07
CA ARG A 98 24.25 -7.78 3.69
C ARG A 98 25.19 -7.34 4.80
N THR A 99 25.00 -6.13 5.33
CA THR A 99 25.83 -5.62 6.43
C THR A 99 25.74 -6.50 7.68
N LEU A 100 24.56 -7.04 8.00
CA LEU A 100 24.37 -7.98 9.09
C LEU A 100 25.18 -9.26 8.88
N ARG A 101 25.12 -9.84 7.67
CA ARG A 101 25.91 -11.04 7.33
C ARG A 101 27.41 -10.78 7.40
N ASP A 102 27.87 -9.62 6.91
CA ASP A 102 29.27 -9.24 6.97
C ASP A 102 29.76 -9.05 8.41
N LEU A 103 28.94 -8.41 9.26
CA LEU A 103 29.25 -8.24 10.69
C LEU A 103 29.25 -9.59 11.42
N GLN A 104 28.31 -10.49 11.10
CA GLN A 104 28.29 -11.85 11.64
C GLN A 104 29.55 -12.63 11.23
N ALA A 105 29.94 -12.59 9.95
CA ALA A 105 31.13 -13.26 9.47
C ALA A 105 32.40 -12.74 10.17
N LYS A 106 32.52 -11.41 10.34
CA LYS A 106 33.63 -10.80 11.12
C LYS A 106 33.59 -11.22 12.58
N ASN A 107 32.42 -11.24 13.20
CA ASN A 107 32.27 -11.68 14.59
C ASN A 107 32.70 -13.14 14.76
N ASP A 108 32.32 -14.02 13.83
CA ASP A 108 32.74 -15.43 13.84
C ASP A 108 34.25 -15.57 13.62
N GLU A 109 34.85 -14.75 12.75
CA GLU A 109 36.30 -14.70 12.56
C GLU A 109 37.02 -14.27 13.85
N PHE A 110 36.53 -13.23 14.52
CA PHE A 110 37.06 -12.79 15.82
C PHE A 110 36.88 -13.84 16.90
N ALA A 111 35.73 -14.53 16.94
CA ALA A 111 35.47 -15.61 17.89
C ALA A 111 36.46 -16.78 17.70
N ARG A 112 36.81 -17.11 16.45
CA ARG A 112 37.82 -18.13 16.12
C ARG A 112 39.24 -17.70 16.51
N LYS A 113 39.61 -16.45 16.23
CA LYS A 113 40.94 -15.89 16.57
C LYS A 113 41.13 -15.76 18.08
N PHE A 114 40.09 -15.36 18.79
CA PHE A 114 40.12 -15.09 20.22
C PHE A 114 39.15 -16.02 20.96
N ASN A 115 39.39 -17.33 20.90
CA ASN A 115 38.55 -18.32 21.59
C ASN A 115 38.49 -18.07 23.12
N GLN A 116 39.58 -17.55 23.70
CA GLN A 116 39.64 -17.13 25.11
C GLN A 116 38.67 -15.99 25.47
N LEU A 117 38.13 -15.27 24.47
CA LEU A 117 37.15 -14.20 24.61
C LEU A 117 35.72 -14.65 24.22
N THR A 118 35.51 -15.96 24.08
CA THR A 118 34.18 -16.54 23.81
C THR A 118 33.77 -17.38 25.01
N VAL A 119 32.62 -17.06 25.61
CA VAL A 119 32.03 -17.85 26.71
C VAL A 119 30.67 -18.35 26.24
N GLU A 120 30.59 -19.65 26.04
CA GLU A 120 29.34 -20.35 25.81
C GLU A 120 28.86 -20.94 27.14
N TYR A 121 27.59 -20.73 27.47
CA TYR A 121 26.98 -21.31 28.66
C TYR A 121 25.57 -21.79 28.31
N ALA A 122 25.20 -22.96 28.83
CA ALA A 122 23.82 -23.41 28.81
C ALA A 122 23.03 -22.67 29.89
N ASP A 123 21.74 -22.44 29.62
CA ASP A 123 20.88 -21.81 30.62
C ASP A 123 20.81 -22.71 31.87
N PRO A 124 21.20 -22.20 33.05
CA PRO A 124 21.31 -23.02 34.26
C PRO A 124 19.94 -23.44 34.81
N GLU A 125 18.87 -22.70 34.49
CA GLU A 125 17.51 -22.93 34.95
C GLU A 125 16.50 -22.61 33.83
N PRO A 126 15.34 -23.29 33.78
CA PRO A 126 14.23 -22.88 32.90
C PRO A 126 13.80 -21.44 33.24
N ASN A 127 13.64 -20.58 32.23
CA ASN A 127 13.38 -19.13 32.37
C ASN A 127 14.52 -18.30 32.98
N PHE A 128 15.77 -18.78 32.90
CA PHE A 128 16.91 -17.99 33.35
C PHE A 128 17.05 -16.68 32.54
N ASP A 129 17.10 -15.55 33.23
CA ASP A 129 17.37 -14.26 32.60
C ASP A 129 18.85 -14.13 32.21
N ARG A 130 19.14 -14.30 30.92
CA ARG A 130 20.49 -14.18 30.33
C ARG A 130 21.12 -12.80 30.55
N ARG A 131 20.34 -11.76 30.84
CA ARG A 131 20.86 -10.41 31.16
C ARG A 131 21.67 -10.38 32.45
N ARG A 132 21.53 -11.38 33.33
CA ARG A 132 22.30 -11.50 34.59
C ARG A 132 23.77 -11.87 34.37
N VAL A 133 24.12 -12.36 33.19
CA VAL A 133 25.49 -12.70 32.78
C VAL A 133 25.96 -11.62 31.81
N LEU A 134 26.85 -10.74 32.28
CA LEU A 134 27.42 -9.66 31.45
C LEU A 134 28.41 -10.17 30.40
N GLY A 135 28.92 -11.40 30.59
CA GLY A 135 29.93 -12.01 29.73
C GLY A 135 31.33 -11.86 30.31
N ILE A 136 32.31 -11.72 29.42
CA ILE A 136 33.74 -11.66 29.75
C ILE A 136 34.11 -10.22 30.12
N VAL A 137 34.88 -10.07 31.20
CA VAL A 137 35.32 -8.78 31.73
C VAL A 137 35.96 -7.89 30.65
N ALA A 138 36.78 -8.46 29.76
CA ALA A 138 37.42 -7.76 28.65
C ALA A 138 36.45 -7.00 27.71
N LYS A 139 35.19 -7.44 27.60
CA LYS A 139 34.17 -6.84 26.72
C LYS A 139 33.35 -5.75 27.41
N LEU A 140 33.61 -5.48 28.69
CA LEU A 140 32.79 -4.59 29.52
C LEU A 140 33.39 -3.20 29.72
N PHE A 141 34.58 -2.95 29.19
CA PHE A 141 35.24 -1.65 29.25
C PHE A 141 36.01 -1.39 27.96
N ASP A 142 36.05 -0.14 27.53
CA ASP A 142 36.86 0.31 26.41
C ASP A 142 38.16 0.93 26.92
N LEU A 143 39.25 0.75 26.18
CA LEU A 143 40.54 1.36 26.50
C LEU A 143 40.62 2.76 25.90
N THR A 144 40.80 3.78 26.75
CA THR A 144 40.98 5.19 26.32
C THR A 144 42.23 5.37 25.47
N ASP A 145 43.33 4.71 25.84
CA ASP A 145 44.61 4.78 25.16
C ASP A 145 45.18 3.37 24.92
N PRO A 146 45.38 2.95 23.66
CA PRO A 146 45.86 1.61 23.33
C PRO A 146 47.30 1.35 23.81
N LYS A 147 48.06 2.41 24.13
CA LYS A 147 49.43 2.33 24.65
C LYS A 147 49.53 1.61 26.00
N TYR A 148 48.46 1.62 26.79
CA TYR A 148 48.40 0.99 28.11
C TYR A 148 47.80 -0.43 28.07
N ALA A 149 47.46 -0.96 26.89
CA ALA A 149 46.80 -2.26 26.76
C ALA A 149 47.61 -3.38 27.42
N THR A 150 48.91 -3.48 27.13
CA THR A 150 49.80 -4.51 27.71
C THR A 150 49.94 -4.35 29.23
N ALA A 151 50.00 -3.12 29.74
CA ALA A 151 50.12 -2.88 31.17
C ALA A 151 48.86 -3.33 31.93
N ILE A 152 47.68 -3.06 31.37
CA ILE A 152 46.39 -3.47 31.94
C ILE A 152 46.21 -4.99 31.84
N GLU A 153 46.61 -5.60 30.72
CA GLU A 153 46.60 -7.06 30.55
C GLU A 153 47.44 -7.75 31.63
N VAL A 154 48.67 -7.29 31.86
CA VAL A 154 49.55 -7.85 32.90
C VAL A 154 49.02 -7.58 34.31
N ALA A 155 48.48 -6.38 34.56
CA ALA A 155 47.95 -6.01 35.88
C ALA A 155 46.68 -6.80 36.26
N ALA A 156 45.80 -7.05 35.30
CA ALA A 156 44.56 -7.80 35.53
C ALA A 156 44.75 -9.32 35.37
N GLY A 157 45.76 -9.75 34.61
CA GLY A 157 46.12 -11.14 34.38
C GLY A 157 44.98 -11.98 33.81
N GLY A 158 44.93 -13.27 34.15
CA GLY A 158 43.89 -14.20 33.67
C GLY A 158 42.46 -13.87 34.12
N LYS A 159 42.24 -12.87 34.99
CA LYS A 159 40.90 -12.45 35.43
C LYS A 159 40.13 -11.70 34.32
N VAL A 160 40.83 -11.13 33.34
CA VAL A 160 40.22 -10.42 32.18
C VAL A 160 39.39 -11.36 31.31
N CYS A 161 39.76 -12.65 31.25
CA CYS A 161 39.06 -13.68 30.47
C CYS A 161 37.97 -14.43 31.28
N GLN A 162 37.75 -14.10 32.55
CA GLN A 162 36.73 -14.78 33.36
C GLN A 162 35.33 -14.26 33.07
N SER A 163 34.34 -15.16 33.08
CA SER A 163 32.93 -14.77 33.00
C SER A 163 32.46 -14.23 34.35
N THR A 164 31.94 -13.01 34.37
CA THR A 164 31.48 -12.35 35.61
C THR A 164 29.98 -12.12 35.60
N ARG A 165 29.33 -12.51 36.70
CA ARG A 165 27.98 -12.04 37.03
C ARG A 165 28.04 -10.58 37.48
N PHE A 166 26.96 -9.84 37.28
CA PHE A 166 26.84 -8.42 37.65
C PHE A 166 27.33 -8.11 39.08
N SER A 167 27.00 -8.98 40.04
CA SER A 167 27.42 -8.82 41.45
C SER A 167 28.93 -8.97 41.69
N ARG A 168 29.63 -9.79 40.89
CA ARG A 168 31.09 -9.99 41.00
C ARG A 168 31.88 -8.95 40.22
N PHE A 169 31.33 -8.39 39.13
CA PHE A 169 31.99 -7.34 38.36
C PHE A 169 32.29 -6.09 39.20
N ARG A 170 31.34 -5.67 40.05
CA ARG A 170 31.54 -4.56 41.01
C ARG A 170 32.68 -4.79 42.00
N SER A 171 32.94 -6.04 42.36
CA SER A 171 34.05 -6.39 43.27
C SER A 171 35.37 -6.42 42.50
N PHE A 172 35.38 -6.91 41.26
CA PHE A 172 36.55 -6.91 40.38
C PHE A 172 37.08 -5.49 40.10
N VAL A 173 36.21 -4.54 39.77
CA VAL A 173 36.59 -3.13 39.55
C VAL A 173 37.17 -2.51 40.83
N ARG A 174 36.70 -2.93 42.01
CA ARG A 174 37.21 -2.46 43.31
C ARG A 174 38.57 -3.09 43.67
N ASP A 175 38.79 -4.33 43.26
CA ASP A 175 40.03 -5.08 43.50
C ASP A 175 41.15 -4.69 42.52
N LEU A 176 40.82 -4.17 41.33
CA LEU A 176 41.75 -3.42 40.47
C LEU A 176 42.08 -2.08 41.17
N ARG A 177 42.96 -2.14 42.18
CA ARG A 177 43.60 -0.95 42.78
C ARG A 177 44.57 -0.28 41.79
N VAL A 178 44.06 0.17 40.65
CA VAL A 178 44.76 1.11 39.78
C VAL A 178 44.40 2.51 40.28
N ASN A 179 45.42 3.24 40.75
CA ASN A 179 45.35 4.60 41.29
C ASN A 179 44.27 5.46 40.62
N SER A 180 43.21 5.77 41.39
CA SER A 180 42.45 7.02 41.55
C SER A 180 42.18 7.99 40.37
N ALA A 181 42.53 7.69 39.12
CA ALA A 181 42.43 8.65 38.01
C ALA A 181 41.60 8.14 36.82
N LEU A 182 41.22 6.86 36.78
CA LEU A 182 40.43 6.28 35.67
C LEU A 182 38.98 5.94 36.05
N VAL A 183 38.58 6.12 37.31
CA VAL A 183 37.23 5.73 37.81
C VAL A 183 36.18 6.85 37.62
N GLU A 184 36.57 8.04 37.15
CA GLU A 184 35.63 9.18 37.02
C GLU A 184 34.70 9.15 35.79
N LEU A 185 34.75 8.13 34.92
CA LEU A 185 33.93 8.08 33.70
C LEU A 185 32.76 7.09 33.73
N PHE A 186 32.21 6.78 34.91
CA PHE A 186 30.98 5.98 35.05
C PHE A 186 29.73 6.74 35.59
N PRO A 187 29.33 7.95 35.11
CA PRO A 187 28.02 8.50 35.46
C PRO A 187 26.85 8.06 34.55
N TYR A 188 27.05 7.31 33.46
CA TYR A 188 25.99 7.11 32.45
C TYR A 188 25.56 5.67 32.18
N LEU A 189 25.25 4.90 33.23
CA LEU A 189 24.50 3.65 33.11
C LEU A 189 23.59 3.48 34.32
N LEU A 190 22.51 4.28 34.33
CA LEU A 190 21.23 3.99 34.96
C LEU A 190 20.20 3.73 33.86
#